data_AF-A0A9E1SCB5-F1
#
_entry.id   AF-A0A9E1SCB5-F1
#
_cell.length_a   1.000
_cell.length_b   1.000
_cell.length_c   1.000
_cell.angle_alpha   90.00
_cell.angle_beta   90.00
_cell.angle_gamma   90.00
#
_symmetry.space_group_name_H-M   'P 1'
#
loop_
_entity.id
_entity.type
_entity.pdbx_description
1 polymer ?
#
loop_
_entity_poly.entity_id
_entity_poly.type
_entity_poly.pdbx_seq_one_letter_code
_entity_poly.pdbx_strand_id
1 'polypeptide(L)'
;FIMMRLPFESEEAKALNREVFETIYFASMTASKDLAKEDGAYESYAGSPVSKGIFQFDMWNVKPTQRWEWDLLKDEVKKYGVINSLLLAPMPTASTAQILGNNECFEPYTSNIYTRRVLSGEFIIVNKHLLKDLVKEGLWDKTMRQKIMAANGSVQNIEDVPENLKQLYKTAWEISQKSIIEQAADRGAYICQSQSLNIFMENANFGKLTSMHFYGWEKGLKTGMYYLRTKAATDAIKFTVDKDVVAKSTSKSKEEIACSLDDPDDCEMCSG
;
A
#
# COMPACT_ATOMS: atom_id res chain seq x y z
N PHE A 1 -0.74 5.71 7.93
CA PHE A 1 0.49 5.12 8.52
C PHE A 1 1.53 6.16 8.89
N ILE A 2 2.08 6.94 7.94
CA ILE A 2 3.16 7.92 8.21
C ILE A 2 2.84 8.88 9.37
N MET A 3 1.63 9.46 9.40
CA MET A 3 1.21 10.36 10.47
C MET A 3 1.17 9.70 11.87
N MET A 4 1.00 8.38 11.93
CA MET A 4 1.03 7.59 13.16
C MET A 4 2.39 6.92 13.41
N ARG A 5 3.43 7.28 12.62
CA ARG A 5 4.79 6.71 12.73
C ARG A 5 4.85 5.20 12.55
N LEU A 6 3.96 4.65 11.74
CA LEU A 6 3.93 3.21 11.43
C LEU A 6 4.58 2.97 10.06
N PRO A 7 5.70 2.24 9.97
CA PRO A 7 6.19 1.70 8.71
C PRO A 7 5.11 0.84 8.04
N PHE A 8 5.02 0.88 6.71
CA PHE A 8 3.93 0.21 5.99
C PHE A 8 3.87 -1.31 6.29
N GLU A 9 5.03 -1.93 6.52
CA GLU A 9 5.17 -3.37 6.76
C GLU A 9 5.07 -3.77 8.24
N SER A 10 4.96 -2.79 9.15
CA SER A 10 4.88 -3.04 10.59
C SER A 10 3.58 -3.77 10.97
N GLU A 11 3.64 -4.59 12.02
CA GLU A 11 2.46 -5.32 12.52
C GLU A 11 1.37 -4.37 13.01
N GLU A 12 1.76 -3.21 13.55
CA GLU A 12 0.85 -2.13 13.93
C GLU A 12 0.14 -1.52 12.71
N ALA A 13 0.84 -1.34 11.58
CA ALA A 13 0.21 -0.89 10.34
C ALA A 13 -0.78 -1.92 9.78
N LYS A 14 -0.43 -3.22 9.84
CA LYS A 14 -1.33 -4.31 9.44
C LYS A 14 -2.58 -4.38 10.32
N ALA A 15 -2.42 -4.27 11.64
CA ALA A 15 -3.53 -4.24 12.58
C ALA A 15 -4.45 -3.04 12.33
N LEU A 16 -3.87 -1.84 12.18
CA LEU A 16 -4.61 -0.63 11.88
C LEU A 16 -5.32 -0.72 10.51
N ASN A 17 -4.68 -1.28 9.48
CA ASN A 17 -5.32 -1.53 8.19
C ASN A 17 -6.62 -2.33 8.37
N ARG A 18 -6.54 -3.45 9.08
CA ARG A 18 -7.70 -4.29 9.39
C ARG A 18 -8.78 -3.51 10.13
N GLU A 19 -8.42 -2.80 11.18
CA GLU A 19 -9.36 -2.06 12.04
C GLU A 19 -10.07 -0.90 11.31
N VAL A 20 -9.37 -0.21 10.40
CA VAL A 20 -9.96 0.84 9.56
C VAL A 20 -11.05 0.25 8.67
N PHE A 21 -10.76 -0.84 7.95
CA PHE A 21 -11.74 -1.45 7.06
C PHE A 21 -12.87 -2.16 7.80
N GLU A 22 -12.57 -2.76 8.95
CA GLU A 22 -13.58 -3.29 9.87
C GLU A 22 -14.57 -2.19 10.29
N THR A 23 -14.06 -1.02 10.68
CA THR A 23 -14.87 0.13 11.08
C THR A 23 -15.71 0.69 9.93
N ILE A 24 -15.13 0.84 8.74
CA ILE A 24 -15.86 1.32 7.56
C ILE A 24 -17.00 0.34 7.22
N TYR A 25 -16.73 -0.97 7.26
CA TYR A 25 -17.75 -1.97 6.97
C TYR A 25 -18.86 -1.95 8.01
N PHE A 26 -18.52 -1.91 9.31
CA PHE A 26 -19.50 -1.81 10.40
C PHE A 26 -20.40 -0.58 10.23
N ALA A 27 -19.80 0.60 10.02
CA ALA A 27 -20.52 1.85 9.86
C ALA A 27 -21.44 1.82 8.63
N SER A 28 -20.95 1.31 7.50
CA SER A 28 -21.75 1.22 6.26
C SER A 28 -22.93 0.27 6.39
N MET A 29 -22.74 -0.89 7.03
CA MET A 29 -23.81 -1.87 7.28
C MET A 29 -24.85 -1.30 8.25
N THR A 30 -24.39 -0.60 9.29
CA THR A 30 -25.27 0.08 10.26
C THR A 30 -26.14 1.11 9.55
N ALA A 31 -25.54 1.99 8.76
CA ALA A 31 -26.28 3.00 8.00
C ALA A 31 -27.25 2.38 6.98
N SER A 32 -26.81 1.34 6.26
CA SER A 32 -27.67 0.65 5.28
C SER A 32 -28.88 -0.03 5.93
N LYS A 33 -28.70 -0.59 7.13
CA LYS A 33 -29.77 -1.15 7.95
C LYS A 33 -30.70 -0.08 8.50
N ASP A 34 -30.16 1.06 8.94
CA ASP A 34 -30.99 2.14 9.47
C ASP A 34 -31.87 2.76 8.38
N LEU A 35 -31.34 2.94 7.16
CA LEU A 35 -32.17 3.32 6.00
C LEU A 35 -33.23 2.26 5.67
N ALA A 36 -32.91 0.98 5.78
CA ALA A 36 -33.88 -0.08 5.54
C ALA A 36 -35.03 -0.12 6.57
N LYS A 37 -34.83 0.43 7.79
CA LYS A 37 -35.93 0.59 8.76
C LYS A 37 -36.98 1.59 8.25
N GLU A 38 -36.56 2.59 7.49
CA GLU A 38 -37.42 3.67 7.00
C GLU A 38 -38.03 3.31 5.63
N ASP A 39 -37.18 2.85 4.70
CA ASP A 39 -37.55 2.67 3.29
C ASP A 39 -37.78 1.21 2.89
N GLY A 40 -37.51 0.27 3.80
CA GLY A 40 -37.48 -1.16 3.51
C GLY A 40 -36.15 -1.63 2.90
N ALA A 41 -35.96 -2.95 2.89
CA ALA A 41 -34.78 -3.56 2.31
C ALA A 41 -34.79 -3.48 0.77
N TYR A 42 -33.62 -3.61 0.14
CA TYR A 42 -33.55 -3.69 -1.33
C TYR A 42 -34.32 -4.91 -1.87
N GLU A 43 -34.82 -4.81 -3.11
CA GLU A 43 -35.76 -5.75 -3.71
C GLU A 43 -35.33 -7.23 -3.62
N SER A 44 -34.06 -7.53 -3.87
CA SER A 44 -33.49 -8.88 -3.86
C SER A 44 -32.81 -9.27 -2.53
N TYR A 45 -33.16 -8.62 -1.42
CA TYR A 45 -32.58 -8.92 -0.10
C TYR A 45 -32.89 -10.34 0.37
N ALA A 46 -34.14 -10.79 0.20
CA ALA A 46 -34.59 -12.10 0.63
C ALA A 46 -33.79 -13.22 -0.06
N GLY A 47 -33.17 -14.10 0.74
CA GLY A 47 -32.36 -15.21 0.23
C GLY A 47 -30.86 -14.89 0.08
N SER A 48 -30.48 -13.61 0.12
CA SER A 48 -29.08 -13.19 0.12
C SER A 48 -28.31 -13.73 1.34
N PRO A 49 -26.98 -13.85 1.30
CA PRO A 49 -26.20 -14.25 2.48
C PRO A 49 -26.43 -13.34 3.70
N VAL A 50 -26.54 -12.02 3.46
CA VAL A 50 -26.78 -11.04 4.53
C VAL A 50 -28.13 -11.27 5.19
N SER A 51 -29.17 -11.66 4.44
CA SER A 51 -30.47 -12.04 5.01
C SER A 51 -30.42 -13.26 5.93
N LYS A 52 -29.36 -14.07 5.82
CA LYS A 52 -29.08 -15.22 6.68
C LYS A 52 -28.10 -14.88 7.81
N GLY A 53 -27.71 -13.61 7.94
CA GLY A 53 -26.71 -13.14 8.91
C GLY A 53 -25.27 -13.47 8.55
N ILE A 54 -24.98 -13.82 7.29
CA ILE A 54 -23.64 -14.11 6.79
C ILE A 54 -23.06 -12.82 6.21
N PHE A 55 -22.10 -12.23 6.93
CA PHE A 55 -21.42 -11.00 6.56
C PHE A 55 -20.13 -11.33 5.79
N GLN A 56 -19.48 -10.30 5.23
CA GLN A 56 -18.32 -10.50 4.37
C GLN A 56 -17.19 -11.30 5.03
N PHE A 57 -16.88 -11.03 6.30
CA PHE A 57 -15.80 -11.72 7.02
C PHE A 57 -16.15 -13.18 7.32
N ASP A 58 -17.43 -13.51 7.47
CA ASP A 58 -17.88 -14.89 7.66
C ASP A 58 -17.56 -15.73 6.41
N MET A 59 -17.74 -15.15 5.21
CA MET A 59 -17.39 -15.82 3.94
C MET A 59 -15.88 -16.06 3.78
N TRP A 60 -15.06 -15.34 4.54
CA TRP A 60 -13.60 -15.48 4.58
C TRP A 60 -13.12 -16.31 5.77
N ASN A 61 -14.04 -16.83 6.60
CA ASN A 61 -13.73 -17.50 7.86
C ASN A 61 -12.87 -16.64 8.82
N VAL A 62 -13.08 -15.31 8.79
CA VAL A 62 -12.37 -14.35 9.64
C VAL A 62 -13.26 -13.97 10.81
N LYS A 63 -12.71 -14.09 12.02
CA LYS A 63 -13.34 -13.55 13.23
C LYS A 63 -12.95 -12.07 13.37
N PRO A 64 -13.91 -11.13 13.43
CA PRO A 64 -13.61 -9.72 13.60
C PRO A 64 -13.04 -9.41 15.00
N THR A 65 -12.48 -8.21 15.15
CA THR A 65 -12.02 -7.76 16.47
C THR A 65 -13.21 -7.49 17.39
N GLN A 66 -12.95 -7.27 18.68
CA GLN A 66 -13.99 -6.93 19.66
C GLN A 66 -14.28 -5.42 19.70
N ARG A 67 -13.86 -4.65 18.68
CA ARG A 67 -14.04 -3.20 18.62
C ARG A 67 -15.50 -2.79 18.43
N TRP A 68 -16.28 -3.62 17.75
CA TRP A 68 -17.67 -3.34 17.39
C TRP A 68 -18.60 -4.49 17.76
N GLU A 69 -19.85 -4.17 18.09
CA GLU A 69 -20.89 -5.13 18.48
C GLU A 69 -21.51 -5.82 17.26
N TRP A 70 -20.73 -6.70 16.61
CA TRP A 70 -21.15 -7.38 15.38
C TRP A 70 -22.38 -8.26 15.56
N ASP A 71 -22.55 -8.90 16.71
CA ASP A 71 -23.69 -9.77 16.99
C ASP A 71 -25.01 -8.96 17.04
N LEU A 72 -24.98 -7.80 17.72
CA LEU A 72 -26.10 -6.87 17.75
C LEU A 72 -26.47 -6.41 16.32
N LEU A 73 -25.47 -6.00 15.54
CA LEU A 73 -25.69 -5.55 14.17
C LEU A 73 -26.25 -6.66 13.27
N LYS A 74 -25.77 -7.90 13.41
CA LYS A 74 -26.30 -9.06 12.67
C LYS A 74 -27.78 -9.31 13.00
N ASP A 75 -28.16 -9.20 14.26
CA ASP A 75 -29.56 -9.38 14.69
C ASP A 75 -30.46 -8.26 14.16
N GLU A 76 -30.00 -7.01 14.21
CA GLU A 76 -30.73 -5.89 13.61
C GLU A 76 -30.87 -6.02 12.09
N VAL A 77 -29.81 -6.43 11.39
CA VAL A 77 -29.85 -6.65 9.94
C VAL A 77 -30.82 -7.77 9.58
N LYS A 78 -30.87 -8.87 10.35
CA LYS A 78 -31.88 -9.92 10.12
C LYS A 78 -33.30 -9.41 10.33
N LYS A 79 -33.50 -8.50 11.29
CA LYS A 79 -34.82 -7.95 11.63
C LYS A 79 -35.32 -6.93 10.61
N TYR A 80 -34.48 -6.00 10.19
CA TYR A 80 -34.89 -4.84 9.38
C TYR A 80 -34.42 -4.93 7.92
N GLY A 81 -33.43 -5.76 7.65
CA GLY A 81 -32.75 -5.80 6.36
C GLY A 81 -31.71 -4.70 6.18
N VAL A 82 -31.29 -4.52 4.93
CA VAL A 82 -30.39 -3.45 4.49
C VAL A 82 -30.89 -2.90 3.15
N ILE A 83 -30.65 -1.62 2.86
CA ILE A 83 -31.09 -0.96 1.63
C ILE A 83 -30.10 -1.13 0.48
N ASN A 84 -28.86 -1.56 0.76
CA ASN A 84 -27.83 -1.78 -0.24
C ASN A 84 -27.36 -3.24 -0.24
N SER A 85 -27.24 -3.84 -1.42
CA SER A 85 -26.72 -5.20 -1.56
C SER A 85 -25.20 -5.27 -1.34
N LEU A 86 -24.47 -4.21 -1.71
CA LEU A 86 -23.02 -4.08 -1.61
C LEU A 86 -22.67 -2.64 -1.23
N LEU A 87 -21.59 -2.47 -0.45
CA LEU A 87 -21.23 -1.20 0.20
C LEU A 87 -19.79 -0.75 -0.07
N LEU A 88 -18.82 -1.67 0.00
CA LEU A 88 -17.39 -1.34 -0.05
C LEU A 88 -16.74 -1.84 -1.34
N ALA A 89 -16.08 -0.94 -2.06
CA ALA A 89 -15.25 -1.21 -3.23
C ALA A 89 -14.13 -0.16 -3.37
N PRO A 90 -13.01 -0.30 -2.63
CA PRO A 90 -11.89 0.64 -2.70
C PRO A 90 -11.34 0.81 -4.12
N MET A 91 -11.58 1.99 -4.70
CA MET A 91 -11.27 2.33 -6.09
C MET A 91 -9.96 3.13 -6.20
N PRO A 92 -9.38 3.27 -7.40
CA PRO A 92 -8.29 4.21 -7.64
C PRO A 92 -8.81 5.64 -7.38
N THR A 93 -8.06 6.42 -6.61
CA THR A 93 -8.46 7.79 -6.21
C THR A 93 -7.54 8.85 -6.79
N ALA A 94 -6.82 8.57 -7.88
CA ALA A 94 -5.82 9.45 -8.49
C ALA A 94 -6.18 10.95 -8.47
N SER A 95 -7.29 11.34 -9.10
CA SER A 95 -7.69 12.75 -9.18
C SER A 95 -8.15 13.32 -7.83
N THR A 96 -8.97 12.60 -7.07
CA THR A 96 -9.53 13.10 -5.80
C THR A 96 -8.48 13.14 -4.68
N ALA A 97 -7.60 12.15 -4.60
CA ALA A 97 -6.46 12.14 -3.69
C ALA A 97 -5.51 13.30 -4.01
N GLN A 98 -5.26 13.59 -5.29
CA GLN A 98 -4.46 14.74 -5.70
C GLN A 98 -5.10 16.08 -5.30
N ILE A 99 -6.41 16.24 -5.48
CA ILE A 99 -7.16 17.44 -5.04
C ILE A 99 -7.02 17.62 -3.52
N LEU A 100 -7.16 16.54 -2.75
CA LEU A 100 -7.06 16.57 -1.29
C LEU A 100 -5.61 16.56 -0.77
N GLY A 101 -4.63 16.41 -1.67
CA GLY A 101 -3.21 16.32 -1.31
C GLY A 101 -2.85 15.06 -0.51
N ASN A 102 -3.55 13.95 -0.73
CA ASN A 102 -3.32 12.64 -0.10
C ASN A 102 -2.59 11.69 -1.05
N ASN A 103 -2.03 10.58 -0.53
CA ASN A 103 -1.59 9.48 -1.37
C ASN A 103 -2.80 8.74 -1.95
N GLU A 104 -2.60 8.06 -3.08
CA GLU A 104 -3.66 7.31 -3.74
C GLU A 104 -4.10 6.11 -2.89
N CYS A 105 -5.40 6.09 -2.57
CA CYS A 105 -6.12 4.98 -1.98
C CYS A 105 -5.37 4.32 -0.80
N PHE A 106 -5.16 3.01 -0.86
CA PHE A 106 -4.42 2.20 0.11
C PHE A 106 -3.00 1.87 -0.34
N GLU A 107 -2.48 2.57 -1.36
CA GLU A 107 -1.16 2.29 -1.91
C GLU A 107 -0.06 2.85 -1.00
N PRO A 108 1.11 2.21 -0.94
CA PRO A 108 2.32 2.87 -0.46
C PRO A 108 2.71 4.03 -1.38
N TYR A 109 3.53 4.95 -0.87
CA TYR A 109 4.07 6.03 -1.69
C TYR A 109 4.98 5.43 -2.77
N THR A 110 4.69 5.70 -4.04
CA THR A 110 5.50 5.18 -5.17
C THR A 110 6.86 5.88 -5.29
N SER A 111 6.97 7.11 -4.78
CA SER A 111 8.21 7.86 -4.65
C SER A 111 8.06 8.96 -3.59
N ASN A 112 9.14 9.32 -2.89
CA ASN A 112 9.15 10.49 -2.03
C ASN A 112 9.43 11.80 -2.80
N ILE A 113 9.58 11.75 -4.11
CA ILE A 113 9.75 12.94 -4.95
C ILE A 113 9.02 12.78 -6.29
N TYR A 114 8.24 13.78 -6.67
CA TYR A 114 7.41 13.73 -7.88
C TYR A 114 7.49 15.05 -8.66
N THR A 115 7.50 14.92 -9.99
CA THR A 115 7.48 16.07 -10.89
C THR A 115 6.04 16.42 -11.22
N ARG A 116 5.61 17.62 -10.86
CA ARG A 116 4.30 18.17 -11.22
C ARG A 116 4.46 19.15 -12.36
N ARG A 117 3.81 18.84 -13.49
CA ARG A 117 3.72 19.73 -14.65
C ARG A 117 2.53 20.68 -14.49
N VAL A 118 2.78 21.97 -14.62
CA VAL A 118 1.76 23.02 -14.69
C VAL A 118 2.04 23.92 -15.90
N LEU A 119 1.11 24.79 -16.26
CA LEU A 119 1.27 25.69 -17.40
C LEU A 119 2.53 26.58 -17.31
N SER A 120 2.98 26.89 -16.09
CA SER A 120 4.18 27.70 -15.82
C SER A 120 5.49 26.91 -15.75
N GLY A 121 5.47 25.59 -15.96
CA GLY A 121 6.67 24.75 -15.97
C GLY A 121 6.56 23.46 -15.17
N GLU A 122 7.70 22.79 -14.98
CA GLU A 122 7.81 21.57 -14.18
C GLU A 122 8.34 21.88 -12.78
N PHE A 123 7.63 21.44 -11.75
CA PHE A 123 8.01 21.64 -10.36
C PHE A 123 8.28 20.29 -9.70
N ILE A 124 9.42 20.19 -9.03
CA ILE A 124 9.78 19.02 -8.22
C ILE A 124 9.17 19.21 -6.85
N ILE A 125 8.32 18.27 -6.44
CA ILE A 125 7.64 18.28 -5.15
C ILE A 125 8.10 17.07 -4.35
N VAL A 126 8.47 17.31 -3.11
CA VAL A 126 8.90 16.28 -2.17
C VAL A 126 7.69 15.82 -1.36
N ASN A 127 7.66 14.56 -0.93
CA ASN A 127 6.67 14.08 0.02
C ASN A 127 6.61 15.02 1.24
N LYS A 128 5.46 15.67 1.42
CA LYS A 128 5.26 16.70 2.44
C LYS A 128 5.54 16.20 3.86
N HIS A 129 5.37 14.91 4.11
CA HIS A 129 5.64 14.30 5.41
C HIS A 129 7.15 14.12 5.62
N LEU A 130 7.85 13.53 4.65
CA LEU A 130 9.31 13.39 4.69
C LEU A 130 9.99 14.75 4.83
N LEU A 131 9.58 15.73 4.05
CA LEU A 131 10.11 17.09 4.12
C LEU A 131 9.99 17.68 5.54
N LYS A 132 8.82 17.55 6.17
CA LYS A 132 8.60 18.05 7.53
C LYS A 132 9.51 17.36 8.54
N ASP A 133 9.71 16.05 8.41
CA ASP A 133 10.60 15.31 9.30
C ASP A 133 12.07 15.67 9.08
N LEU A 134 12.53 15.77 7.83
CA LEU A 134 13.91 16.18 7.53
C LEU A 134 14.19 17.61 8.01
N VAL A 135 13.23 18.53 7.91
CA VAL A 135 13.36 19.88 8.48
C VAL A 135 13.45 19.82 10.00
N LYS A 136 12.62 18.99 10.64
CA LYS A 136 12.61 18.82 12.10
C LYS A 136 13.94 18.26 12.62
N GLU A 137 14.53 17.30 11.90
CA GLU A 137 15.84 16.71 12.24
C GLU A 137 17.02 17.60 11.82
N GLY A 138 16.78 18.77 11.22
CA GLY A 138 17.85 19.66 10.75
C GLY A 138 18.63 19.14 9.53
N LEU A 139 18.07 18.15 8.83
CA LEU A 139 18.69 17.45 7.69
C LEU A 139 18.29 18.03 6.33
N TRP A 140 17.31 18.93 6.29
CA TRP A 140 16.79 19.45 5.03
C TRP A 140 17.63 20.61 4.47
N ASP A 141 18.37 20.33 3.41
CA ASP A 141 19.08 21.33 2.61
C ASP A 141 19.01 21.02 1.10
N LYS A 142 19.68 21.86 0.28
CA LYS A 142 19.75 21.65 -1.17
C LYS A 142 20.44 20.32 -1.51
N THR A 143 21.43 19.92 -0.72
CA THR A 143 22.20 18.67 -0.89
C THR A 143 21.30 17.45 -0.69
N MET A 144 20.54 17.40 0.40
CA MET A 144 19.58 16.35 0.72
C MET A 144 18.52 16.21 -0.39
N ARG A 145 17.98 17.33 -0.86
CA ARG A 145 17.07 17.32 -2.02
C ARG A 145 17.72 16.68 -3.25
N GLN A 146 18.97 17.04 -3.57
CA GLN A 146 19.70 16.45 -4.70
C GLN A 146 19.99 14.95 -4.48
N LYS A 147 20.33 14.52 -3.27
CA LYS A 147 20.51 13.10 -2.92
C LYS A 147 19.22 12.30 -3.14
N ILE A 148 18.07 12.80 -2.68
CA ILE A 148 16.77 12.16 -2.89
C ILE A 148 16.41 12.10 -4.39
N MET A 149 16.70 13.15 -5.16
CA MET A 149 16.54 13.14 -6.62
C MET A 149 17.44 12.08 -7.29
N ALA A 150 18.70 12.02 -6.89
CA ALA A 150 19.68 11.05 -7.37
C ALA A 150 19.25 9.61 -7.05
N ALA A 151 18.52 9.40 -5.96
CA ALA A 151 17.98 8.11 -5.54
C ALA A 151 16.53 7.84 -6.02
N ASN A 152 15.99 8.61 -6.99
CA ASN A 152 14.61 8.46 -7.51
C ASN A 152 13.51 8.55 -6.43
N GLY A 153 13.75 9.32 -5.37
CA GLY A 153 12.85 9.45 -4.23
C GLY A 153 12.98 8.35 -3.18
N SER A 154 13.94 7.45 -3.31
CA SER A 154 14.36 6.59 -2.21
C SER A 154 15.15 7.39 -1.18
N VAL A 155 15.04 6.98 0.09
CA VAL A 155 15.88 7.49 1.19
C VAL A 155 16.76 6.40 1.82
N GLN A 156 16.68 5.15 1.34
CA GLN A 156 17.33 4.00 1.98
C GLN A 156 18.86 4.13 1.96
N ASN A 157 19.41 4.59 0.83
CA ASN A 157 20.86 4.69 0.59
C ASN A 157 21.43 6.08 0.93
N ILE A 158 20.70 6.89 1.70
CA ILE A 158 21.18 8.20 2.15
C ILE A 158 21.67 8.04 3.60
N GLU A 159 22.99 8.15 3.81
CA GLU A 159 23.63 7.94 5.12
C GLU A 159 23.12 8.88 6.20
N ASP A 160 22.87 10.15 5.85
CA ASP A 160 22.44 11.16 6.82
C ASP A 160 20.99 10.94 7.32
N VAL A 161 20.21 10.06 6.67
CA VAL A 161 18.81 9.82 7.05
C VAL A 161 18.75 8.74 8.14
N PRO A 162 18.17 9.03 9.32
CA PRO A 162 18.01 8.05 10.39
C PRO A 162 17.19 6.83 9.97
N GLU A 163 17.52 5.67 10.56
CA GLU A 163 16.92 4.38 10.20
C GLU A 163 15.39 4.34 10.41
N ASN A 164 14.89 4.99 11.46
CA ASN A 164 13.45 5.11 11.69
C ASN A 164 12.73 5.86 10.56
N LEU A 165 13.36 6.88 9.95
CA LEU A 165 12.80 7.56 8.79
C LEU A 165 12.94 6.71 7.53
N LYS A 166 14.03 5.97 7.36
CA LYS A 166 14.19 5.03 6.24
C LYS A 166 13.08 3.99 6.22
N GLN A 167 12.78 3.37 7.37
CA GLN A 167 11.69 2.41 7.49
C GLN A 167 10.32 3.06 7.24
N LEU A 168 10.10 4.29 7.74
CA LEU A 168 8.82 4.99 7.59
C LEU A 168 8.54 5.43 6.15
N TYR A 169 9.58 5.76 5.39
CA TYR A 169 9.50 6.34 4.05
C TYR A 169 9.95 5.39 2.93
N LYS A 170 9.91 4.07 3.19
CA LYS A 170 10.02 3.06 2.14
C LYS A 170 9.02 3.34 1.01
N THR A 171 9.50 3.27 -0.22
CA THR A 171 8.65 3.41 -1.41
C THR A 171 7.98 2.08 -1.76
N ALA A 172 6.98 2.13 -2.64
CA ALA A 172 6.28 0.94 -3.14
C ALA A 172 7.22 -0.13 -3.75
N TRP A 173 8.40 0.29 -4.22
CA TRP A 173 9.43 -0.56 -4.82
C TRP A 173 10.32 -1.25 -3.77
N GLU A 174 10.37 -0.70 -2.57
CA GLU A 174 11.19 -1.15 -1.44
C GLU A 174 10.37 -1.97 -0.43
N ILE A 175 9.04 -1.98 -0.60
CA ILE A 175 8.11 -2.74 0.23
C ILE A 175 7.89 -4.12 -0.39
N SER A 176 7.87 -5.15 0.47
CA SER A 176 7.55 -6.50 0.06
C SER A 176 6.15 -6.58 -0.54
N GLN A 177 6.04 -7.05 -1.79
CA GLN A 177 4.74 -7.25 -2.45
C GLN A 177 3.89 -8.30 -1.73
N LYS A 178 4.54 -9.25 -1.02
CA LYS A 178 3.86 -10.19 -0.14
C LYS A 178 3.12 -9.44 0.99
N SER A 179 3.76 -8.45 1.62
CA SER A 179 3.15 -7.62 2.68
C SER A 179 1.96 -6.83 2.15
N ILE A 180 2.05 -6.30 0.92
CA ILE A 180 0.93 -5.62 0.26
C ILE A 180 -0.24 -6.58 0.04
N ILE A 181 0.03 -7.80 -0.44
CA ILE A 181 -0.99 -8.84 -0.65
C ILE A 181 -1.62 -9.30 0.67
N GLU A 182 -0.82 -9.50 1.72
CA GLU A 182 -1.31 -9.86 3.05
C GLU A 182 -2.25 -8.78 3.60
N GLN A 183 -1.85 -7.51 3.55
CA GLN A 183 -2.71 -6.40 3.98
C GLN A 183 -3.97 -6.25 3.11
N ALA A 184 -3.88 -6.56 1.81
CA ALA A 184 -5.05 -6.60 0.93
C ALA A 184 -6.02 -7.72 1.32
N ALA A 185 -5.51 -8.90 1.71
CA ALA A 185 -6.34 -10.01 2.18
C ALA A 185 -6.99 -9.69 3.53
N ASP A 186 -6.23 -9.12 4.47
CA ASP A 186 -6.72 -8.71 5.80
C ASP A 186 -7.94 -7.78 5.72
N ARG A 187 -7.86 -6.76 4.85
CA ARG A 187 -8.99 -5.85 4.61
C ARG A 187 -10.06 -6.45 3.70
N GLY A 188 -9.69 -7.42 2.86
CA GLY A 188 -10.59 -8.13 1.95
C GLY A 188 -11.75 -8.83 2.68
N ALA A 189 -11.50 -9.29 3.90
CA ALA A 189 -12.53 -9.84 4.79
C ALA A 189 -13.65 -8.84 5.14
N TYR A 190 -13.42 -7.53 4.97
CA TYR A 190 -14.41 -6.48 5.24
C TYR A 190 -14.89 -5.77 3.97
N ILE A 191 -14.46 -6.21 2.79
CA ILE A 191 -14.82 -5.60 1.49
C ILE A 191 -15.75 -6.54 0.72
N CYS A 192 -17.03 -6.18 0.63
CA CYS A 192 -18.04 -7.03 -0.01
C CYS A 192 -17.87 -7.13 -1.53
N GLN A 193 -17.31 -6.11 -2.19
CA GLN A 193 -16.91 -6.18 -3.60
C GLN A 193 -15.45 -6.60 -3.73
N SER A 194 -14.58 -5.78 -4.31
CA SER A 194 -13.14 -6.01 -4.39
C SER A 194 -12.39 -4.70 -4.21
N GLN A 195 -11.09 -4.69 -4.52
CA GLN A 195 -10.20 -3.55 -4.40
C GLN A 195 -9.23 -3.49 -5.59
N SER A 196 -8.91 -2.29 -6.06
CA SER A 196 -8.00 -2.07 -7.19
C SER A 196 -6.53 -2.19 -6.79
N LEU A 197 -6.06 -3.43 -6.63
CA LEU A 197 -4.73 -3.74 -6.10
C LEU A 197 -3.62 -3.66 -7.17
N ASN A 198 -2.82 -2.60 -7.16
CA ASN A 198 -1.61 -2.52 -7.97
C ASN A 198 -0.45 -3.30 -7.34
N ILE A 199 0.39 -3.91 -8.17
CA ILE A 199 1.61 -4.62 -7.77
C ILE A 199 2.82 -3.91 -8.39
N PHE A 200 3.86 -3.70 -7.59
CA PHE A 200 5.08 -3.00 -7.95
C PHE A 200 6.24 -3.98 -7.94
N MET A 201 6.86 -4.22 -9.09
CA MET A 201 7.90 -5.24 -9.21
C MET A 201 9.09 -4.74 -10.03
N GLU A 202 10.23 -4.63 -9.35
CA GLU A 202 11.52 -4.44 -10.01
C GLU A 202 12.04 -5.77 -10.57
N ASN A 203 12.65 -5.71 -11.76
CA ASN A 203 13.19 -6.88 -12.45
C ASN A 203 12.17 -8.03 -12.50
N ALA A 204 10.97 -7.70 -12.99
CA ALA A 204 9.87 -8.66 -13.11
C ALA A 204 10.28 -9.81 -14.02
N ASN A 205 10.05 -11.04 -13.54
CA ASN A 205 10.33 -12.27 -14.28
C ASN A 205 9.20 -13.27 -14.06
N PHE A 206 9.19 -14.34 -14.86
CA PHE A 206 8.11 -15.33 -14.83
C PHE A 206 7.94 -15.98 -13.45
N GLY A 207 9.04 -16.29 -12.77
CA GLY A 207 9.01 -16.90 -11.44
C GLY A 207 8.37 -16.01 -10.38
N LYS A 208 8.77 -14.73 -10.32
CA LYS A 208 8.23 -13.74 -9.38
C LYS A 208 6.75 -13.44 -9.64
N LEU A 209 6.34 -13.33 -10.91
CA LEU A 209 4.95 -13.06 -11.27
C LEU A 209 4.06 -14.26 -10.95
N THR A 210 4.53 -15.47 -11.26
CA THR A 210 3.82 -16.70 -10.95
C THR A 210 3.61 -16.84 -9.44
N SER A 211 4.68 -16.74 -8.65
CA SER A 211 4.58 -16.86 -7.19
C SER A 211 3.67 -15.80 -6.57
N MET A 212 3.73 -14.56 -7.06
CA MET A 212 2.86 -13.47 -6.62
C MET A 212 1.38 -13.75 -6.90
N HIS A 213 1.05 -14.20 -8.12
CA HIS A 213 -0.33 -14.53 -8.50
C HIS A 213 -0.90 -15.70 -7.70
N PHE A 214 -0.14 -16.79 -7.57
CA PHE A 214 -0.57 -17.95 -6.77
C PHE A 214 -0.74 -17.57 -5.29
N TYR A 215 0.18 -16.77 -4.75
CA TYR A 215 0.06 -16.32 -3.37
C TYR A 215 -1.20 -15.47 -3.12
N GLY A 216 -1.52 -14.53 -4.03
CA GLY A 216 -2.77 -13.76 -3.95
C GLY A 216 -4.02 -14.62 -4.07
N TRP A 217 -4.00 -15.62 -4.95
CA TRP A 217 -5.09 -16.59 -5.13
C TRP A 217 -5.29 -17.47 -3.88
N GLU A 218 -4.23 -18.03 -3.33
CA GLU A 218 -4.26 -18.84 -2.08
C GLU A 218 -4.78 -18.04 -0.89
N LYS A 219 -4.52 -16.72 -0.86
CA LYS A 219 -5.06 -15.80 0.15
C LYS A 219 -6.54 -15.44 -0.07
N GLY A 220 -7.16 -15.91 -1.14
CA GLY A 220 -8.58 -15.67 -1.43
C GLY A 220 -8.87 -14.30 -2.05
N LEU A 221 -7.88 -13.57 -2.56
CA LEU A 221 -8.10 -12.28 -3.19
C LEU A 221 -9.03 -12.38 -4.41
N LYS A 222 -10.11 -11.58 -4.40
CA LYS A 222 -11.02 -11.44 -5.54
C LYS A 222 -10.36 -10.74 -6.74
N THR A 223 -9.51 -9.75 -6.47
CA THR A 223 -8.64 -9.10 -7.45
C THR A 223 -7.20 -9.33 -7.03
N GLY A 224 -6.52 -10.28 -7.69
CA GLY A 224 -5.11 -10.57 -7.41
C GLY A 224 -4.14 -9.50 -7.93
N MET A 225 -4.51 -8.80 -9.00
CA MET A 225 -3.72 -7.71 -9.57
C MET A 225 -4.58 -6.82 -10.47
N TYR A 226 -4.42 -5.50 -10.36
CA TYR A 226 -4.99 -4.50 -11.26
C TYR A 226 -3.97 -4.10 -12.32
N TYR A 227 -3.00 -3.26 -11.97
CA TYR A 227 -1.81 -3.04 -12.80
C TYR A 227 -0.58 -3.70 -12.20
N LEU A 228 0.23 -4.30 -13.09
CA LEU A 228 1.64 -4.53 -12.83
C LEU A 228 2.41 -3.25 -13.18
N ARG A 229 3.10 -2.68 -12.20
CA ARG A 229 4.01 -1.56 -12.38
C ARG A 229 5.43 -2.11 -12.33
N THR A 230 6.19 -1.94 -13.41
CA THR A 230 7.59 -2.34 -13.49
C THR A 230 8.49 -1.12 -13.61
N LYS A 231 9.75 -1.30 -13.17
CA LYS A 231 10.86 -0.40 -13.48
C LYS A 231 11.95 -1.17 -14.21
N ALA A 232 12.61 -0.50 -15.15
CA ALA A 232 13.81 -1.04 -15.76
C ALA A 232 14.94 -1.13 -14.73
N ALA A 233 15.83 -2.11 -14.88
CA ALA A 233 16.99 -2.30 -14.01
C ALA A 233 17.97 -1.10 -14.04
N THR A 234 17.97 -0.36 -15.15
CA THR A 234 18.85 0.78 -15.39
C THR A 234 18.07 2.08 -15.36
N ASP A 235 18.53 3.01 -14.52
CA ASP A 235 17.99 4.36 -14.46
C ASP A 235 18.31 5.14 -15.73
N ALA A 236 17.35 5.97 -16.18
CA ALA A 236 17.60 6.96 -17.20
C ALA A 236 18.62 8.01 -16.69
N ILE A 237 19.51 8.46 -17.57
CA ILE A 237 20.53 9.48 -17.25
C ILE A 237 19.83 10.76 -16.76
N LYS A 238 20.16 11.19 -15.53
CA LYS A 238 19.55 12.36 -14.90
C LYS A 238 20.35 13.62 -15.25
N PHE A 239 19.79 14.45 -16.13
CA PHE A 239 20.43 15.69 -16.59
C PHE A 239 20.36 16.85 -15.56
N THR A 240 19.55 16.74 -14.51
CA THR A 240 19.25 17.82 -13.56
C THR A 240 19.95 17.69 -12.20
N VAL A 241 20.76 16.65 -12.00
CA VAL A 241 21.51 16.42 -10.76
C VAL A 241 22.97 16.82 -10.96
N ASP A 242 23.55 17.54 -9.99
CA ASP A 242 24.97 17.89 -10.01
C ASP A 242 25.84 16.64 -10.08
N LYS A 243 26.76 16.58 -11.05
CA LYS A 243 27.58 15.39 -11.31
C LYS A 243 28.44 14.99 -10.10
N ASP A 244 28.87 15.96 -9.31
CA ASP A 244 29.69 15.72 -8.11
C ASP A 244 28.91 15.03 -6.97
N VAL A 245 27.59 15.22 -6.91
CA VAL A 245 26.71 14.54 -5.96
C VAL A 245 26.48 13.09 -6.38
N VAL A 246 26.34 12.85 -7.68
CA VAL A 246 26.17 11.50 -8.24
C VAL A 246 27.45 10.66 -8.05
N ALA A 247 28.63 11.25 -8.29
CA ALA A 247 29.91 10.55 -8.22
C ALA A 247 30.17 9.94 -6.82
N LYS A 248 29.79 10.63 -5.74
CA LYS A 248 29.95 10.14 -4.35
C LYS A 248 28.93 9.08 -3.95
N SER A 249 27.72 9.04 -4.55
CA SER A 249 26.73 8.01 -4.24
C SER A 249 26.97 6.71 -5.02
N THR A 250 27.50 6.80 -6.24
CA THR A 250 27.74 5.61 -7.11
C THR A 250 29.02 4.83 -6.82
N SER A 251 29.99 5.40 -6.09
CA SER A 251 31.23 4.67 -5.79
C SER A 251 30.98 3.48 -4.88
N LYS A 252 30.14 3.64 -3.84
CA LYS A 252 29.79 2.57 -2.90
C LYS A 252 28.97 1.44 -3.53
N SER A 253 28.02 1.75 -4.41
CA SER A 253 27.19 0.72 -5.05
C SER A 253 27.97 -0.17 -6.02
N LYS A 254 29.05 0.35 -6.62
CA LYS A 254 29.91 -0.45 -7.50
C LYS A 254 30.81 -1.40 -6.72
N GLU A 255 31.23 -1.04 -5.51
CA GLU A 255 32.07 -1.88 -4.66
C GLU A 255 31.27 -3.09 -4.13
N GLU A 256 30.01 -2.91 -3.72
CA GLU A 256 29.14 -4.03 -3.29
C GLU A 256 28.72 -4.94 -4.46
N ILE A 257 28.51 -4.40 -5.66
CA ILE A 257 28.19 -5.20 -6.86
C ILE A 257 29.44 -5.94 -7.37
N ALA A 258 30.63 -5.34 -7.28
CA ALA A 258 31.89 -5.99 -7.68
C ALA A 258 32.23 -7.17 -6.76
N CYS A 259 32.09 -7.00 -5.44
CA CYS A 259 32.32 -8.09 -4.49
C CYS A 259 31.35 -9.28 -4.67
N SER A 260 30.16 -9.06 -5.23
CA SER A 260 29.20 -10.15 -5.53
C SER A 260 29.43 -10.81 -6.90
N LEU A 261 30.28 -10.24 -7.76
CA LEU A 261 30.57 -10.75 -9.12
C LEU A 261 31.87 -11.54 -9.17
N ASP A 262 32.79 -11.30 -8.24
CA ASP A 262 34.11 -11.95 -8.21
C ASP A 262 34.10 -13.36 -7.59
N ASP A 263 32.99 -13.83 -7.02
CA ASP A 263 32.88 -15.22 -6.53
C ASP A 263 31.50 -15.89 -6.79
N PRO A 264 31.18 -16.27 -8.04
CA PRO A 264 29.92 -16.96 -8.38
C PRO A 264 29.90 -18.45 -8.02
N ASP A 265 31.02 -19.05 -7.58
CA ASP A 265 31.20 -20.50 -7.47
C ASP A 265 31.35 -21.04 -6.03
N ASP A 266 31.35 -20.22 -4.98
CA ASP A 266 31.51 -20.71 -3.58
C ASP A 266 30.20 -21.13 -2.89
N CYS A 267 29.20 -21.58 -3.67
CA CYS A 267 27.95 -22.16 -3.12
C CYS A 267 27.62 -23.53 -3.74
N GLU A 268 28.63 -24.37 -3.91
CA GLU A 268 28.44 -25.82 -3.78
C GLU A 268 28.89 -26.22 -2.38
N MET A 269 27.96 -26.75 -1.57
CA MET A 269 28.13 -27.78 -0.54
C MET A 269 27.07 -27.63 0.55
N CYS A 270 25.99 -28.41 0.42
CA CYS A 270 25.50 -29.34 1.46
C CYS A 270 24.14 -29.92 1.02
N SER A 271 24.20 -30.93 0.15
CA SER A 271 23.27 -32.04 0.16
C SER A 271 23.60 -32.94 1.37
N GLY A 272 22.63 -33.12 2.26
CA GLY A 272 22.63 -34.05 3.38
C GLY A 272 21.23 -34.14 3.95
#